data_AF-A0A2V3VNZ5-F1
#
_entry.id   AF-A0A2V3VNZ5-F1
#
_cell.length_a   1.000
_cell.length_b   1.000
_cell.length_c   1.000
_cell.angle_alpha   90.00
_cell.angle_beta   90.00
_cell.angle_gamma   90.00
#
_symmetry.space_group_name_H-M   'P 1'
#
loop_
_entity.id
_entity.type
_entity.pdbx_description
1 polymer ?
#
loop_
_entity_poly.entity_id
_entity_poly.type
_entity_poly.pdbx_seq_one_letter_code
_entity_poly.pdbx_strand_id
1 'polypeptide(L)'
;MPISILSQISSVESSIYTLTNQISDKKRDVEKLKTTLRSLESYFELFVHSQKIVSEPELTNRTWHGELATEFSQFRYDEIVRSYSAIRMKQLHSHMEAIENKIRELNNQMNHLENSVRSKRFILDRLQKERREAYF
;
A
#
# COMPACT_ATOMS: atom_id res chain seq x y z
N MET A 1 18.78 -28.70 -35.55
CA MET A 1 18.23 -27.33 -35.46
C MET A 1 16.83 -27.24 -34.85
N PRO A 2 15.83 -28.09 -35.18
CA PRO A 2 14.45 -27.94 -34.67
C PRO A 2 14.29 -28.14 -33.16
N ILE A 3 15.08 -29.05 -32.56
CA ILE A 3 15.09 -29.32 -31.11
C ILE A 3 15.52 -28.08 -30.29
N SER A 4 16.42 -27.26 -30.85
CA SER A 4 16.87 -26.01 -30.20
C SER A 4 15.75 -24.97 -30.13
N ILE A 5 14.98 -24.79 -31.20
CA ILE A 5 13.87 -23.82 -31.25
C ILE A 5 12.75 -24.21 -30.26
N LEU A 6 12.41 -25.50 -30.17
CA LEU A 6 11.41 -25.98 -29.21
C LEU A 6 11.84 -25.73 -27.75
N SER A 7 13.12 -25.94 -27.44
CA SER A 7 13.66 -25.66 -26.11
C SER A 7 13.60 -24.17 -25.76
N GLN A 8 13.86 -23.29 -26.73
CA GLN A 8 13.77 -21.83 -26.55
C GLN A 8 12.32 -21.38 -26.34
N ILE A 9 11.37 -21.91 -27.11
CA ILE A 9 9.94 -21.64 -26.95
C ILE A 9 9.50 -22.01 -25.53
N SER A 10 9.79 -23.23 -25.08
CA SER A 10 9.40 -23.70 -23.75
C SER A 10 10.02 -22.85 -22.63
N SER A 11 11.27 -22.42 -22.79
CA SER A 11 11.94 -21.53 -21.84
C SER A 11 11.29 -20.15 -21.76
N VAL A 12 10.86 -19.59 -22.90
CA VAL A 12 10.20 -18.28 -22.97
C VAL A 12 8.80 -18.35 -22.39
N GLU A 13 8.03 -19.40 -22.71
CA GLU A 13 6.71 -19.65 -22.13
C GLU A 13 6.76 -19.80 -20.61
N SER A 14 7.72 -20.59 -20.11
CA SER A 14 7.96 -20.74 -18.66
C SER A 14 8.28 -19.40 -18.01
N SER A 15 9.11 -18.58 -18.65
CA SER A 15 9.42 -17.23 -18.16
C SER A 15 8.18 -16.33 -18.11
N ILE A 16 7.34 -16.35 -19.16
CA ILE A 16 6.10 -15.56 -19.22
C ILE A 16 5.16 -15.99 -18.09
N TYR A 17 5.02 -17.28 -17.85
CA TYR A 17 4.21 -17.84 -16.77
C TYR A 17 4.68 -17.32 -15.40
N THR A 18 5.97 -17.45 -15.09
CA THR A 18 6.54 -16.97 -13.83
C THR A 18 6.32 -15.46 -13.63
N LEU A 19 6.58 -14.65 -14.65
CA LEU A 19 6.39 -13.20 -14.57
C LEU A 19 4.91 -12.83 -14.37
N THR A 20 4.00 -13.54 -15.04
CA THR A 20 2.56 -13.32 -14.89
C THR A 20 2.07 -13.65 -13.48
N ASN A 21 2.59 -14.72 -12.88
CA ASN A 21 2.32 -15.05 -11.48
C ASN A 21 2.82 -13.96 -10.53
N GLN A 22 4.04 -13.45 -10.73
CA GLN A 22 4.57 -12.35 -9.91
C GLN A 22 3.72 -11.07 -10.00
N ILE A 23 3.19 -10.75 -11.18
CA ILE A 23 2.25 -9.63 -11.36
C ILE A 23 0.97 -9.89 -10.55
N SER A 24 0.41 -11.10 -10.64
CA SER A 24 -0.80 -11.49 -9.91
C SER A 24 -0.62 -11.37 -8.39
N ASP A 25 0.50 -11.87 -7.87
CA ASP A 25 0.82 -11.78 -6.44
C ASP A 25 0.95 -10.32 -5.98
N LYS A 26 1.68 -9.49 -6.73
CA LYS A 26 1.82 -8.05 -6.43
C LYS A 26 0.48 -7.32 -6.48
N LYS A 27 -0.38 -7.65 -7.44
CA LYS A 27 -1.73 -7.08 -7.54
C LYS A 27 -2.56 -7.42 -6.30
N ARG A 28 -2.51 -8.67 -5.84
CA ARG A 28 -3.17 -9.08 -4.58
C ARG A 28 -2.64 -8.31 -3.38
N ASP A 29 -1.33 -8.10 -3.30
CA ASP A 29 -0.72 -7.34 -2.21
C ASP A 29 -1.11 -5.86 -2.23
N VAL A 30 -1.19 -5.25 -3.42
CA VAL A 30 -1.71 -3.88 -3.59
C VAL A 30 -3.15 -3.77 -3.10
N GLU A 31 -4.02 -4.72 -3.44
CA GLU A 31 -5.41 -4.69 -2.98
C GLU A 31 -5.53 -4.84 -1.46
N LYS A 32 -4.72 -5.71 -0.84
CA LYS A 32 -4.63 -5.80 0.62
C LYS A 32 -4.20 -4.47 1.25
N LEU A 33 -3.14 -3.84 0.71
CA LEU A 33 -2.64 -2.56 1.21
C LEU A 33 -3.68 -1.45 1.08
N LYS A 34 -4.42 -1.39 -0.04
CA LYS A 34 -5.52 -0.43 -0.22
C LYS A 34 -6.64 -0.64 0.80
N THR A 35 -7.02 -1.88 1.08
CA THR A 35 -8.01 -2.17 2.11
C THR A 35 -7.51 -1.74 3.49
N THR A 36 -6.25 -2.04 3.83
CA THR A 36 -5.65 -1.60 5.09
C THR A 36 -5.60 -0.07 5.21
N LEU A 37 -5.24 0.63 4.13
CA LEU A 37 -5.24 2.09 4.10
C LEU A 37 -6.63 2.66 4.38
N ARG A 38 -7.68 2.15 3.73
CA ARG A 38 -9.06 2.58 3.98
C ARG A 38 -9.50 2.34 5.43
N SER A 39 -9.11 1.21 6.01
CA SER A 39 -9.38 0.95 7.43
C SER A 39 -8.66 1.95 8.33
N LEU A 40 -7.40 2.27 8.04
CA LEU A 40 -6.63 3.27 8.78
C LEU A 40 -7.22 4.67 8.65
N GLU A 41 -7.70 5.06 7.46
CA GLU A 41 -8.41 6.32 7.22
C GLU A 41 -9.67 6.41 8.10
N SER A 42 -10.47 5.35 8.15
CA SER A 42 -11.66 5.31 9.01
C SER A 42 -11.30 5.42 10.51
N TYR A 43 -10.26 4.71 10.96
CA TYR A 43 -9.77 4.86 12.33
C TYR A 43 -9.20 6.24 12.62
N PHE A 44 -8.54 6.88 11.64
CA PHE A 44 -8.05 8.24 11.75
C PHE A 44 -9.22 9.23 11.95
N GLU A 45 -10.30 9.10 11.20
CA GLU A 45 -11.50 9.93 11.37
C GLU A 45 -12.12 9.76 12.75
N LEU A 46 -12.26 8.51 13.23
CA LEU A 46 -12.75 8.21 14.58
C LEU A 46 -11.83 8.79 15.65
N PHE A 47 -10.51 8.69 15.44
CA PHE A 47 -9.52 9.23 16.37
C PHE A 47 -9.62 10.76 16.45
N VAL A 48 -9.71 11.45 15.31
CA VAL A 48 -9.91 12.91 15.24
C VAL A 48 -11.23 13.31 15.91
N HIS A 49 -12.30 12.55 15.70
CA HIS A 49 -13.57 12.81 16.38
C HIS A 49 -13.45 12.66 17.89
N SER A 50 -12.80 11.60 18.39
CA SER A 50 -12.59 11.39 19.83
C SER A 50 -11.73 12.49 20.46
N GLN A 51 -10.73 13.02 19.72
CA GLN A 51 -9.93 14.15 20.18
C GLN A 51 -10.80 15.36 20.48
N LYS A 52 -11.80 15.64 19.62
CA LYS A 52 -12.70 16.79 19.80
C LYS A 52 -13.47 16.72 21.12
N ILE A 53 -14.02 15.54 21.43
CA ILE A 53 -14.76 15.27 22.68
C ILE A 53 -13.87 15.54 23.89
N VAL A 54 -12.61 15.09 23.83
CA VAL A 54 -11.66 15.22 24.94
C VAL A 54 -11.11 16.64 25.07
N SER A 55 -11.02 17.40 23.98
CA SER A 55 -10.58 18.80 24.01
C SER A 55 -11.64 19.79 24.50
N GLU A 56 -12.93 19.45 24.35
CA GLU A 56 -14.08 20.31 24.67
C GLU A 56 -15.09 19.62 25.61
N PRO A 57 -14.71 19.25 26.85
CA PRO A 57 -15.66 18.63 27.78
C PRO A 57 -16.66 19.64 28.36
N GLU A 58 -17.82 19.15 28.78
CA GLU A 58 -18.89 19.96 29.41
C GLU A 58 -18.44 20.61 30.73
N LEU A 59 -17.53 19.96 31.45
CA LEU A 59 -16.86 20.51 32.63
C LEU A 59 -15.61 21.28 32.21
N THR A 60 -15.73 22.60 32.25
CA THR A 60 -14.65 23.55 31.97
C THR A 60 -14.38 24.38 33.21
N ASN A 61 -13.26 25.11 33.24
CA ASN A 61 -12.98 26.10 34.28
C ASN A 61 -14.04 27.23 34.38
N ARG A 62 -15.00 27.29 33.44
CA ARG A 62 -16.14 28.22 33.45
C ARG A 62 -17.39 27.62 34.11
N THR A 63 -17.49 26.30 34.16
CA THR A 63 -18.60 25.56 34.77
C THR A 63 -18.20 24.89 36.09
N TRP A 64 -16.90 24.72 36.33
CA TRP A 64 -16.30 24.16 37.53
C TRP A 64 -15.12 25.04 37.97
N HIS A 65 -15.14 25.54 39.21
CA HIS A 65 -14.17 26.50 39.72
C HIS A 65 -13.31 25.91 40.85
N GLY A 66 -12.11 26.46 41.07
CA GLY A 66 -11.19 26.06 42.13
C GLY A 66 -9.88 25.45 41.61
N GLU A 67 -8.93 25.20 42.51
CA GLU A 67 -7.58 24.71 42.16
C GLU A 67 -7.61 23.38 41.40
N LEU A 68 -8.46 22.44 41.82
CA LEU A 68 -8.65 21.15 41.13
C LEU A 68 -9.12 21.29 39.68
N ALA A 69 -9.95 22.31 39.38
CA ALA A 69 -10.43 22.56 38.02
C ALA A 69 -9.30 23.11 37.12
N THR A 70 -8.40 23.92 37.71
CA THR A 70 -7.19 24.40 37.04
C THR A 70 -6.21 23.28 36.78
N GLU A 71 -5.90 22.45 37.79
CA GLU A 71 -5.00 21.30 37.66
C GLU A 71 -5.52 20.29 36.62
N PHE A 72 -6.80 19.97 36.66
CA PHE A 72 -7.42 19.08 35.69
C PHE A 72 -7.33 19.65 34.26
N SER A 73 -7.57 20.95 34.09
CA SER A 73 -7.44 21.60 32.79
C SER A 73 -6.01 21.55 32.25
N GLN A 74 -5.01 21.80 33.10
CA GLN A 74 -3.59 21.70 32.74
C GLN A 74 -3.21 20.28 32.33
N PHE A 75 -3.52 19.29 33.18
CA PHE A 75 -3.27 17.88 32.87
C PHE A 75 -3.90 17.45 31.55
N ARG A 76 -5.15 17.86 31.29
CA ARG A 76 -5.85 17.54 30.04
C ARG A 76 -5.12 18.08 28.82
N TYR A 77 -4.66 19.33 28.86
CA TYR A 77 -3.92 19.91 27.73
C TYR A 77 -2.54 19.29 27.58
N ASP A 78 -1.78 19.18 28.67
CA ASP A 78 -0.38 18.77 28.61
C ASP A 78 -0.18 17.28 28.38
N GLU A 79 -1.07 16.43 28.90
CA GLU A 79 -0.95 14.99 28.72
C GLU A 79 -1.86 14.49 27.61
N ILE A 80 -3.17 14.76 27.72
CA ILE A 80 -4.15 14.10 26.86
C ILE A 80 -4.14 14.71 25.46
N VAL A 81 -4.32 16.03 25.33
CA VAL A 81 -4.35 16.70 24.02
C VAL A 81 -3.01 16.58 23.29
N ARG A 82 -1.88 16.68 24.00
CA ARG A 82 -0.55 16.45 23.41
C ARG A 82 -0.38 15.02 22.91
N SER A 83 -0.80 14.02 23.68
CA SER A 83 -0.74 12.61 23.27
C SER A 83 -1.55 12.37 21.98
N TYR A 84 -2.77 12.92 21.92
CA TYR A 84 -3.58 12.88 20.69
C TYR A 84 -2.87 13.51 19.49
N SER A 85 -2.27 14.69 19.67
CA SER A 85 -1.51 15.35 18.61
C SER A 85 -0.31 14.51 18.14
N ALA A 86 0.43 13.90 19.07
CA ALA A 86 1.59 13.07 18.76
C ALA A 86 1.21 11.82 17.94
N ILE A 87 0.17 11.10 18.34
CA ILE A 87 -0.32 9.91 17.62
C ILE A 87 -0.81 10.31 16.23
N ARG A 88 -1.61 11.37 16.13
CA ARG A 88 -2.17 11.89 14.87
C ARG A 88 -1.08 12.32 13.89
N MET A 89 -0.16 13.17 14.33
CA MET A 89 0.81 13.84 13.44
C MET A 89 2.02 12.97 13.12
N LYS A 90 2.44 12.06 14.01
CA LYS A 90 3.64 11.26 13.78
C LYS A 90 3.34 9.83 13.40
N GLN A 91 2.55 9.12 14.19
CA GLN A 91 2.43 7.67 14.04
C GLN A 91 1.48 7.31 12.89
N LEU A 92 0.24 7.80 12.95
CA LEU A 92 -0.79 7.36 12.01
C LEU A 92 -0.52 7.89 10.59
N HIS A 93 -0.15 9.17 10.48
CA HIS A 93 0.21 9.76 9.19
C HIS A 93 1.42 9.07 8.53
N SER A 94 2.50 8.82 9.27
CA SER A 94 3.70 8.16 8.69
C SER A 94 3.42 6.72 8.25
N HIS A 95 2.57 5.98 8.99
CA HIS A 95 2.16 4.64 8.57
C HIS A 95 1.29 4.65 7.32
N MET A 96 0.36 5.59 7.19
CA MET A 96 -0.44 5.78 5.97
C MET A 96 0.46 6.13 4.78
N GLU A 97 1.38 7.07 4.95
CA GLU A 97 2.35 7.46 3.93
C GLU A 97 3.25 6.27 3.51
N ALA A 98 3.70 5.45 4.47
CA ALA A 98 4.48 4.24 4.18
C ALA A 98 3.69 3.23 3.33
N ILE A 99 2.40 3.05 3.61
CA ILE A 99 1.52 2.16 2.82
C ILE A 99 1.36 2.71 1.39
N GLU A 100 1.10 4.00 1.23
CA GLU A 100 0.97 4.65 -0.08
C GLU A 100 2.26 4.55 -0.90
N ASN A 101 3.41 4.79 -0.27
CA ASN A 101 4.72 4.60 -0.87
C ASN A 101 4.89 3.15 -1.36
N LYS A 102 4.50 2.17 -0.54
CA LYS A 102 4.61 0.75 -0.90
C LYS A 102 3.68 0.37 -2.07
N ILE A 103 2.47 0.92 -2.11
CA ILE A 103 1.55 0.75 -3.24
C ILE A 103 2.19 1.30 -4.53
N ARG A 104 2.77 2.51 -4.48
CA ARG A 104 3.46 3.10 -5.64
C ARG A 104 4.64 2.25 -6.10
N GLU A 105 5.46 1.76 -5.18
CA GLU A 105 6.59 0.89 -5.47
C GLU A 105 6.14 -0.41 -6.17
N LEU A 106 5.12 -1.08 -5.64
CA LEU A 106 4.58 -2.32 -6.20
C LEU A 106 4.00 -2.11 -7.60
N ASN A 107 3.29 -0.99 -7.83
CA ASN A 107 2.79 -0.64 -9.15
C ASN A 107 3.91 -0.42 -10.17
N ASN A 108 4.99 0.28 -9.78
CA ASN A 108 6.16 0.46 -10.65
C ASN A 108 6.81 -0.89 -10.99
N GLN A 109 6.96 -1.77 -10.01
CA GLN A 109 7.48 -3.12 -10.24
C GLN A 109 6.59 -3.92 -11.19
N MET A 110 5.26 -3.86 -11.04
CA MET A 110 4.32 -4.50 -11.97
C MET A 110 4.48 -3.96 -13.39
N ASN A 111 4.59 -2.65 -13.58
CA ASN A 111 4.82 -2.05 -14.90
C ASN A 111 6.11 -2.59 -15.56
N HIS A 112 7.20 -2.76 -14.79
CA HIS A 112 8.43 -3.36 -15.30
C HIS A 112 8.27 -4.84 -15.70
N LEU A 113 7.52 -5.61 -14.90
CA LEU A 113 7.22 -7.00 -15.19
C LEU A 113 6.33 -7.13 -16.43
N GLU A 114 5.32 -6.27 -16.58
CA GLU A 114 4.43 -6.22 -17.75
C GLU A 114 5.19 -5.91 -19.04
N ASN A 115 6.11 -4.94 -18.99
CA ASN A 115 7.01 -4.65 -20.10
C ASN A 115 7.87 -5.88 -20.45
N SER A 116 8.40 -6.57 -19.44
CA SER A 116 9.19 -7.80 -19.63
C SER A 116 8.37 -8.93 -20.26
N VAL A 117 7.11 -9.11 -19.84
CA VAL A 117 6.17 -10.06 -20.44
C VAL A 117 5.92 -9.69 -21.90
N ARG A 118 5.71 -8.41 -22.21
CA ARG A 118 5.48 -7.93 -23.59
C ARG A 118 6.66 -8.25 -24.49
N SER A 119 7.89 -7.95 -24.06
CA SER A 119 9.11 -8.27 -24.82
C SER A 119 9.26 -9.78 -25.03
N LYS A 120 8.99 -10.60 -24.01
CA LYS A 120 9.06 -12.07 -24.14
C LYS A 120 7.99 -12.62 -25.08
N ARG A 121 6.77 -12.06 -25.08
CA ARG A 121 5.71 -12.44 -26.03
C ARG A 121 6.12 -12.14 -27.48
N PHE A 122 6.80 -11.01 -27.71
CA PHE A 122 7.36 -10.71 -29.03
C PHE A 122 8.40 -11.74 -29.49
N ILE A 123 9.31 -12.15 -28.59
CA ILE A 123 10.29 -13.19 -28.87
C ILE A 123 9.60 -14.52 -29.17
N LEU A 124 8.56 -14.88 -28.40
CA LEU A 124 7.79 -16.10 -28.60
C LEU A 124 7.15 -16.15 -29.98
N ASP A 125 6.51 -15.06 -30.42
CA ASP A 125 5.89 -14.99 -31.75
C ASP A 125 6.92 -15.17 -32.87
N ARG A 126 8.09 -14.53 -32.73
CA ARG A 126 9.21 -14.70 -33.67
C ARG A 126 9.67 -16.16 -33.75
N LEU A 127 9.94 -16.79 -32.61
CA LEU A 127 10.36 -18.20 -32.55
C LEU A 127 9.31 -19.15 -33.12
N GLN A 128 8.02 -18.86 -32.89
CA GLN A 128 6.93 -19.64 -33.47
C GLN A 128 6.86 -19.50 -34.99
N LYS A 129 7.17 -18.32 -35.54
CA LYS A 129 7.28 -18.10 -36.99
C LYS A 129 8.46 -18.86 -37.60
N GLU A 130 9.65 -18.72 -37.03
CA GLU A 130 10.86 -19.45 -37.46
C GLU A 130 10.63 -20.97 -37.42
N ARG A 131 9.94 -21.47 -36.39
CA ARG A 131 9.54 -22.88 -36.31
C ARG A 131 8.67 -23.28 -37.50
N ARG A 132 7.64 -22.50 -37.83
CA ARG A 132 6.75 -22.82 -38.97
C ARG A 132 7.51 -22.89 -40.29
N GLU A 133 8.42 -21.93 -40.52
CA GLU A 133 9.25 -21.88 -41.73
C GLU A 133 10.26 -23.03 -41.81
N ALA A 134 10.75 -23.55 -40.68
CA ALA A 134 11.68 -24.67 -40.65
C ALA A 134 11.05 -26.07 -40.90
N TYR A 135 9.72 -26.17 -40.92
CA TYR A 135 8.97 -27.40 -41.20
C TYR A 135 8.20 -27.36 -42.53
N PHE A 136 8.42 -26.32 -43.34
CA PHE A 136 8.04 -26.22 -44.75
C PHE A 136 9.29 -26.34 -45.62
#